data_AF-A0A2P4QR03-F1
#
_entry.id   AF-A0A2P4QR03-F1
#
_cell.length_a   1.000
_cell.length_b   1.000
_cell.length_c   1.000
_cell.angle_alpha   90.00
_cell.angle_beta   90.00
_cell.angle_gamma   90.00
#
_symmetry.space_group_name_H-M   'P 1'
#
loop_
_entity.id
_entity.type
_entity.pdbx_description
1 polymer ?
#
loop_
_entity_poly.entity_id
_entity_poly.type
_entity_poly.pdbx_seq_one_letter_code
_entity_poly.pdbx_strand_id
1 'polypeptide(L)'
;MKFYILCILLSLSITTVSPLLSDETDQTKFTECEGGPYPNTITNILISPNPLVIGQSASYTFNGTRNVEILKGSTIGFLIIDENYETILETKDDFCSIV
;
A
#
# COMPACT_ATOMS: atom_id res chain seq x y z
N MET A 1 43.89 36.16 17.61
CA MET A 1 42.55 36.02 16.99
C MET A 1 42.50 34.91 15.91
N LYS A 2 43.14 33.75 16.13
CA LYS A 2 43.17 32.64 15.14
C LYS A 2 42.78 31.27 15.70
N PHE A 3 42.69 31.10 17.02
CA PHE A 3 42.31 29.82 17.66
C PHE A 3 40.80 29.68 17.92
N TYR A 4 40.06 30.80 18.04
CA TYR A 4 38.61 30.75 18.28
C TYR A 4 37.80 30.28 17.06
N ILE A 5 38.35 30.43 15.85
CA ILE A 5 37.67 30.04 14.60
C ILE A 5 37.65 28.51 14.43
N LEU A 6 38.63 27.80 14.99
CA LEU A 6 38.71 26.34 14.86
C LEU A 6 37.69 25.62 15.76
N CYS A 7 37.34 26.19 16.92
CA CYS A 7 36.33 25.62 17.81
C CYS A 7 34.89 25.80 17.30
N ILE A 8 34.63 26.82 16.47
CA ILE A 8 33.30 27.09 15.90
C ILE A 8 33.00 26.16 14.71
N LEU A 9 34.03 25.66 14.02
CA LEU A 9 33.87 24.73 12.90
C LEU A 9 33.64 23.28 13.35
N LEU A 10 33.92 22.94 14.60
CA LEU A 10 33.80 21.57 15.13
C LEU A 10 32.44 21.27 15.78
N SER A 11 31.59 22.28 16.00
CA SER A 11 30.28 22.13 16.63
C SER A 11 29.12 21.95 15.64
N LEU A 12 29.39 21.93 14.34
CA LEU A 12 28.38 21.79 13.28
C LEU A 12 28.25 20.35 12.75
N SER A 13 28.53 19.35 13.60
CA SER A 13 28.16 17.96 13.35
C SER A 13 26.77 17.72 13.93
N ILE A 14 25.74 18.34 13.34
CA ILE A 14 24.36 17.99 13.68
C ILE A 14 24.15 16.60 13.10
N THR A 15 24.26 15.58 13.96
CA THR A 15 23.77 14.24 13.62
C THR A 15 22.27 14.37 13.39
N THR A 16 21.86 14.44 12.14
CA THR A 16 20.48 14.17 11.75
C THR A 16 20.25 12.69 12.05
N VAL A 17 19.94 12.38 13.30
CA VAL A 17 19.17 11.17 13.60
C VAL A 17 17.83 11.39 12.94
N SER A 18 17.68 10.88 11.72
CA SER A 18 16.36 10.65 11.17
C SER A 18 15.62 9.85 12.24
N PRO A 19 14.48 10.32 12.77
CA PRO A 19 13.66 9.43 13.54
C PRO A 19 13.30 8.32 12.56
N LEU A 20 13.85 7.13 12.78
CA LEU A 20 13.31 5.92 12.22
C LEU A 20 11.94 5.80 12.89
N LEU A 21 10.93 6.45 12.30
CA LEU A 21 9.55 6.29 12.68
C LEU A 21 9.18 4.88 12.24
N SER A 22 9.52 3.95 13.12
CA SER A 22 9.04 2.58 13.06
C SER A 22 7.56 2.63 13.35
N ASP A 23 6.75 2.61 12.29
CA ASP A 23 5.51 1.85 12.27
C ASP A 23 5.24 1.38 10.82
N GLU A 24 6.08 0.48 10.32
CA GLU A 24 5.88 -0.24 9.06
C GLU A 24 4.83 -1.37 9.19
N THR A 25 3.90 -1.30 10.15
CA THR A 25 3.02 -2.44 10.49
C THR A 25 1.53 -2.29 10.20
N ASP A 26 1.06 -1.14 9.71
CA ASP A 26 -0.31 -0.99 9.19
C ASP A 26 -0.38 -1.24 7.67
N GLN A 27 0.37 -2.25 7.17
CA GLN A 27 0.12 -2.79 5.84
C GLN A 27 -1.25 -3.47 5.86
N THR A 28 -2.20 -2.76 5.26
CA THR A 28 -3.65 -2.91 5.30
C THR A 28 -4.15 -4.32 5.56
N LYS A 29 -4.82 -4.49 6.71
CA LYS A 29 -5.58 -5.69 7.08
C LYS A 29 -6.66 -5.97 6.03
N PHE A 30 -6.34 -6.77 5.02
CA PHE A 30 -7.34 -7.31 4.11
C PHE A 30 -8.31 -8.16 4.93
N THR A 31 -9.59 -7.88 4.76
CA THR A 31 -10.67 -8.65 5.38
C THR A 31 -11.51 -9.21 4.26
N GLU A 32 -11.68 -10.53 4.24
CA GLU A 32 -12.58 -11.17 3.29
C GLU A 32 -14.01 -10.67 3.53
N CYS A 33 -14.70 -10.31 2.45
CA CYS A 33 -16.10 -9.92 2.51
C CYS A 33 -16.99 -11.12 2.86
N GLU A 34 -18.21 -10.85 3.34
CA GLU A 34 -19.23 -11.88 3.52
C GLU A 34 -19.52 -12.62 2.20
N GLY A 35 -19.93 -13.90 2.28
CA GLY A 35 -20.19 -14.74 1.10
C GLY A 35 -19.17 -15.86 0.84
N GLY A 36 -18.14 -15.97 1.70
CA GLY A 36 -17.19 -17.08 1.68
C GLY A 36 -17.78 -18.44 2.08
N PRO A 37 -17.03 -19.54 1.91
CA PRO A 37 -15.61 -19.56 1.54
C PRO A 37 -15.38 -19.32 0.04
N TYR A 38 -14.45 -18.42 -0.28
CA TYR A 38 -13.97 -18.22 -1.64
C TYR A 38 -12.92 -19.29 -1.98
N PRO A 39 -12.91 -19.83 -3.21
CA PRO A 39 -12.02 -20.92 -3.56
C PRO A 39 -10.55 -20.48 -3.67
N ASN A 40 -10.28 -19.24 -4.08
CA ASN A 40 -8.95 -18.64 -4.06
C ASN A 40 -8.83 -17.71 -2.84
N THR A 41 -7.65 -17.64 -2.24
CA THR A 41 -7.42 -16.85 -1.02
C THR A 41 -6.53 -15.65 -1.31
N ILE A 42 -6.79 -14.54 -0.63
CA ILE A 42 -5.89 -13.38 -0.56
C ILE A 42 -5.35 -13.33 0.86
N THR A 43 -4.03 -13.41 1.00
CA THR A 43 -3.36 -13.44 2.30
C THR A 43 -2.94 -12.05 2.77
N ASN A 44 -2.57 -11.17 1.85
CA ASN A 44 -2.12 -9.82 2.18
C ASN A 44 -2.32 -8.86 1.00
N ILE A 45 -2.56 -7.58 1.31
CA ILE A 45 -2.57 -6.47 0.35
C ILE A 45 -1.56 -5.43 0.84
N LEU A 46 -0.62 -5.08 -0.03
CA LEU A 46 0.36 -4.03 0.22
C LEU A 46 0.03 -2.81 -0.63
N ILE A 47 0.10 -1.64 -0.02
CA ILE A 47 -0.13 -0.36 -0.70
C ILE A 47 1.12 0.50 -0.51
N SER A 48 1.61 1.10 -1.59
CA SER A 48 2.74 2.01 -1.56
C SER A 48 2.48 3.24 -2.45
N PRO A 49 2.73 4.47 -1.97
CA PRO A 49 3.15 4.82 -0.61
C PRO A 49 2.03 4.59 0.42
N ASN A 50 2.40 4.48 1.69
CA ASN A 50 1.46 4.43 2.80
C ASN A 50 1.88 5.48 3.85
N PRO A 51 1.06 6.52 4.14
CA PRO A 51 -0.26 6.77 3.58
C PRO A 51 -0.21 7.23 2.11
N LEU A 52 -1.32 7.01 1.39
CA LEU A 52 -1.50 7.52 0.04
C LEU A 52 -1.65 9.04 0.05
N VAL A 53 -1.00 9.71 -0.91
CA VAL A 53 -1.05 11.17 -1.09
C VAL A 53 -1.70 11.51 -2.43
N ILE A 54 -2.61 12.48 -2.43
CA ILE A 54 -3.32 12.92 -3.63
C ILE A 54 -2.32 13.39 -4.70
N GLY A 55 -2.54 12.94 -5.95
CA GLY A 55 -1.68 13.28 -7.09
C GLY A 55 -0.42 12.44 -7.21
N GLN A 56 -0.16 11.52 -6.28
CA GLN A 56 0.93 10.56 -6.37
C GLN A 56 0.46 9.24 -6.99
N SER A 57 1.34 8.61 -7.78
CA SER A 57 1.11 7.24 -8.24
C SER A 57 1.15 6.27 -7.07
N ALA A 58 0.19 5.35 -7.05
CA ALA A 58 0.08 4.28 -6.07
C ALA A 58 0.37 2.92 -6.70
N SER A 59 1.00 2.04 -5.93
CA SER A 59 1.24 0.64 -6.26
C SER A 59 0.50 -0.24 -5.28
N TYR A 60 -0.21 -1.23 -5.80
CA TYR A 60 -0.95 -2.22 -5.03
C TYR A 60 -0.39 -3.61 -5.33
N THR A 61 -0.06 -4.37 -4.29
CA THR A 61 0.41 -5.75 -4.42
C THR A 61 -0.54 -6.68 -3.66
N PHE A 62 -1.15 -7.62 -4.38
CA PHE A 62 -2.03 -8.63 -3.82
C PHE A 62 -1.28 -9.96 -3.74
N ASN A 63 -1.17 -10.50 -2.53
CA ASN A 63 -0.60 -11.81 -2.29
C ASN A 63 -1.73 -12.79 -1.94
N GLY A 64 -1.64 -14.02 -2.45
CA GLY A 64 -2.70 -14.99 -2.30
C GLY A 64 -2.34 -16.37 -2.83
N THR A 65 -3.25 -17.33 -2.69
CA THR A 65 -3.11 -18.67 -3.24
C THR A 65 -4.25 -18.98 -4.20
N ARG A 66 -3.89 -19.44 -5.40
CA ARG A 66 -4.82 -19.95 -6.39
C ARG A 66 -5.07 -21.45 -6.16
N ASN A 67 -6.18 -21.82 -5.53
CA ASN A 67 -6.54 -23.23 -5.31
C ASN A 67 -7.41 -23.81 -6.44
N VAL A 68 -8.09 -22.95 -7.21
CA VAL A 68 -8.84 -23.35 -8.40
C VAL A 68 -8.39 -22.57 -9.62
N GLU A 69 -8.47 -23.18 -10.79
CA GLU A 69 -8.12 -22.54 -12.04
C GLU A 69 -9.02 -21.31 -12.31
N ILE A 70 -8.40 -20.22 -12.77
CA ILE A 70 -9.11 -19.04 -13.26
C ILE A 70 -9.26 -19.20 -14.76
N LEU A 71 -10.48 -19.47 -15.21
CA LEU A 71 -10.77 -19.77 -16.61
C LEU A 71 -10.84 -18.50 -17.46
N LYS A 72 -10.55 -18.64 -18.76
CA LYS A 72 -10.72 -17.55 -19.73
C LYS A 72 -12.17 -17.04 -19.69
N GLY A 73 -12.33 -15.72 -19.70
CA GLY A 73 -13.64 -15.05 -19.56
C GLY A 73 -14.05 -14.80 -18.11
N SER A 74 -13.23 -15.20 -17.12
CA SER A 74 -13.38 -14.72 -15.75
C SER A 74 -13.18 -13.21 -15.69
N THR A 75 -13.89 -12.56 -14.78
CA THR A 75 -13.84 -11.10 -14.62
C THR A 75 -13.33 -10.73 -13.23
N ILE A 76 -12.67 -9.58 -13.13
CA ILE A 76 -12.35 -8.92 -11.87
C ILE A 76 -13.23 -7.68 -11.70
N GLY A 77 -13.69 -7.44 -10.48
CA GLY A 77 -14.46 -6.24 -10.13
C GLY A 77 -13.69 -5.41 -9.12
N PHE A 78 -13.68 -4.08 -9.30
CA PHE A 78 -13.18 -3.13 -8.32
C PHE A 78 -14.31 -2.22 -7.90
N LEU A 79 -14.57 -2.18 -6.59
CA LEU A 79 -15.56 -1.32 -5.95
C LEU A 79 -14.84 -0.41 -4.96
N ILE A 80 -14.95 0.91 -5.15
CA ILE A 80 -14.49 1.92 -4.21
C ILE A 80 -15.72 2.58 -3.62
N ILE A 81 -15.81 2.53 -2.29
CA ILE A 81 -16.86 3.20 -1.51
C ILE A 81 -16.25 4.26 -0.61
N ASP A 82 -17.02 5.30 -0.31
CA ASP A 82 -16.64 6.30 0.67
C ASP A 82 -16.99 5.86 2.11
N GLU A 83 -16.75 6.74 3.08
CA GLU A 83 -17.07 6.52 4.49
C GLU A 83 -18.58 6.40 4.79
N ASN A 84 -19.43 6.86 3.87
CA ASN A 84 -20.89 6.77 3.93
C ASN A 84 -21.43 5.53 3.21
N TYR A 85 -20.56 4.64 2.72
CA TYR A 85 -20.87 3.48 1.89
C TYR A 85 -21.45 3.84 0.51
N GLU A 86 -21.23 5.06 0.03
CA GLU A 86 -21.60 5.46 -1.31
C GLU A 86 -20.55 4.99 -2.32
N THR A 87 -21.00 4.45 -3.45
CA THR A 87 -20.11 4.00 -4.53
C THR A 87 -19.47 5.19 -5.24
N ILE A 88 -18.15 5.31 -5.12
CA ILE A 88 -17.33 6.28 -5.86
C ILE A 88 -16.97 5.72 -7.24
N LEU A 89 -16.60 4.43 -7.28
CA LEU A 89 -16.19 3.75 -8.51
C LEU A 89 -16.65 2.30 -8.46
N GLU A 90 -17.22 1.83 -9.55
CA GLU A 90 -17.43 0.42 -9.81
C GLU A 90 -16.95 0.13 -11.23
N THR A 91 -15.95 -0.74 -11.36
CA THR A 91 -15.49 -1.24 -12.66
C THR A 91 -15.45 -2.75 -12.65
N LYS A 92 -15.67 -3.33 -13.83
CA LYS A 92 -15.60 -4.76 -14.06
C LYS A 92 -14.86 -5.00 -15.36
N ASP A 93 -13.80 -5.78 -15.29
CA ASP A 93 -12.89 -6.01 -16.39
C ASP A 93 -12.61 -7.51 -16.56
N ASP A 94 -12.09 -7.89 -17.73
CA ASP A 94 -11.61 -9.24 -17.98
C ASP A 94 -10.35 -9.50 -17.13
N PHE A 95 -10.38 -10.57 -16.32
CA PHE A 95 -9.30 -10.89 -15.39
C PHE A 95 -7.97 -11.10 -16.13
N CYS A 96 -7.98 -11.75 -17.30
CA CYS A 96 -6.78 -12.06 -18.05
C CYS A 96 -6.20 -10.84 -18.78
N SER A 97 -6.90 -9.70 -18.80
CA SER A 97 -6.46 -8.48 -19.49
C SER A 97 -5.73 -7.49 -18.57
N ILE A 98 -5.81 -7.70 -17.26
CA ILE A 98 -5.19 -6.83 -16.23
C ILE A 98 -3.91 -7.43 -15.65
N VAL A 99 -3.73 -8.76 -15.76
CA VAL A 99 -2.62 -9.53 -15.18
C VAL A 99 -1.53 -9.79 -16.21
#